data_AF-U5NMU8-F1
#
_entry.id   AF-U5NMU8-F1
#
_cell.length_a   1.000
_cell.length_b   1.000
_cell.length_c   1.000
_cell.angle_alpha   90.00
_cell.angle_beta   90.00
_cell.angle_gamma   90.00
#
_symmetry.space_group_name_H-M   'P 1'
#
loop_
_entity.id
_entity.type
_entity.pdbx_description
1 polymer ?
#
loop_
_entity_poly.entity_id
_entity_poly.type
_entity_poly.pdbx_seq_one_letter_code
_entity_poly.pdbx_strand_id
1 'polypeptide(L)'
;MTDVIEAAWAETGPDADGNCFFWCVGKPLYGAGAEHRPTITRITVQEDLPGLHCNMRRVCVWVGEAMVAEAPVATIKAIGYPVPKGAAS
;
A
#
# COMPACT_ATOMS: atom_id res chain seq x y z
N MET A 1 20.98 1.71 -2.65
CA MET A 1 20.08 2.87 -2.47
C MET A 1 18.71 2.29 -2.76
N THR A 2 17.84 2.20 -1.76
CA THR A 2 16.53 1.55 -1.94
C THR A 2 15.61 2.54 -2.60
N ASP A 3 15.16 2.26 -3.82
CA ASP A 3 14.20 3.12 -4.50
C ASP A 3 12.85 3.03 -3.77
N VAL A 4 12.41 4.17 -3.24
CA VAL A 4 11.13 4.34 -2.55
C VAL A 4 10.28 5.28 -3.39
N ILE A 5 9.12 4.81 -3.82
CA ILE A 5 8.17 5.57 -4.63
C ILE A 5 6.88 5.75 -3.84
N GLU A 6 6.43 6.99 -3.68
CA GLU A 6 5.16 7.31 -3.05
C GLU A 6 3.97 6.93 -3.95
N ALA A 7 2.98 6.26 -3.39
CA ALA A 7 1.73 5.92 -4.03
C ALA A 7 0.56 6.64 -3.35
N ALA A 8 -0.44 7.04 -4.15
CA ALA A 8 -1.68 7.60 -3.64
C ALA A 8 -2.63 6.50 -3.13
N TRP A 9 -2.65 5.35 -3.83
CA TRP A 9 -3.47 4.20 -3.49
C TRP A 9 -2.89 2.90 -4.07
N ALA A 10 -3.31 1.77 -3.50
CA ALA A 10 -3.02 0.43 -4.02
C ALA A 10 -4.21 -0.50 -3.80
N GLU A 11 -4.46 -1.39 -4.76
CA GLU A 11 -5.49 -2.43 -4.71
C GLU A 11 -4.82 -3.80 -4.78
N THR A 12 -5.06 -4.66 -3.79
CA THR A 12 -4.58 -6.04 -3.84
C THR A 12 -5.40 -6.87 -4.82
N GLY A 13 -4.81 -7.95 -5.34
CA GLY A 13 -5.58 -9.04 -5.92
C GLY A 13 -6.49 -9.70 -4.88
N PRO A 14 -7.46 -10.51 -5.34
CA PRO A 14 -8.33 -11.27 -4.45
C PRO A 14 -7.50 -12.27 -3.62
N ASP A 15 -7.79 -12.34 -2.33
CA ASP A 15 -7.30 -13.41 -1.46
C ASP A 15 -8.04 -14.73 -1.74
N ALA A 16 -7.75 -15.77 -0.94
CA ALA A 16 -8.38 -17.10 -1.09
C ALA A 16 -9.92 -17.07 -0.93
N ASP A 17 -10.45 -16.06 -0.23
CA ASP A 17 -11.87 -15.84 -0.01
C ASP A 17 -12.48 -14.85 -1.02
N GLY A 18 -11.68 -14.37 -1.99
CA GLY A 18 -12.10 -13.42 -3.01
C GLY A 18 -12.09 -11.95 -2.56
N ASN A 19 -11.55 -11.63 -1.38
CA ASN A 19 -11.51 -10.26 -0.88
C ASN A 19 -10.33 -9.50 -1.49
N CYS A 20 -10.58 -8.27 -1.91
CA CYS A 20 -9.54 -7.32 -2.31
C CYS A 20 -9.44 -6.20 -1.28
N PHE A 21 -8.22 -5.85 -0.89
CA PHE A 21 -7.97 -4.69 -0.06
C PHE A 21 -7.70 -3.48 -0.94
N PHE A 22 -8.40 -2.38 -0.66
CA PHE A 22 -8.14 -1.08 -1.26
C PHE A 22 -7.55 -0.14 -0.20
N TRP A 23 -6.28 0.22 -0.36
CA TRP A 23 -5.57 1.15 0.51
C TRP A 23 -5.42 2.50 -0.19
N CYS A 24 -5.74 3.58 0.53
CA CYS A 24 -5.68 4.93 -0.01
C CYS A 24 -5.23 5.91 1.08
N VAL A 25 -4.29 6.79 0.75
CA VAL A 25 -3.79 7.82 1.68
C VAL A 25 -4.95 8.72 2.09
N GLY A 26 -5.05 9.01 3.40
CA GLY A 26 -6.14 9.79 3.99
C GLY A 26 -7.43 8.99 4.23
N LYS A 27 -7.45 7.69 3.93
CA LYS A 27 -8.57 6.80 4.28
C LYS A 27 -8.23 5.92 5.48
N PRO A 28 -9.23 5.48 6.27
CA PRO A 28 -9.01 4.51 7.34
C PRO A 28 -8.49 3.18 6.76
N LEU A 29 -7.60 2.51 7.49
CA LEU A 29 -7.12 1.17 7.13
C LEU A 29 -8.30 0.19 7.01
N TYR A 30 -8.35 -0.63 5.95
CA TYR A 30 -9.41 -1.63 5.81
C TYR A 30 -9.06 -2.94 6.53
N GLY A 31 -9.94 -3.41 7.44
CA GLY A 31 -9.84 -4.70 8.13
C GLY A 31 -11.13 -5.02 8.89
N ALA A 32 -11.67 -6.24 8.79
CA ALA A 32 -12.94 -6.58 9.42
C ALA A 32 -12.90 -6.38 10.95
N GLY A 33 -13.95 -5.77 11.53
CA GLY A 33 -14.21 -5.82 12.98
C GLY A 33 -13.75 -4.67 13.89
N ALA A 34 -13.21 -3.55 13.38
CA ALA A 34 -12.81 -2.41 14.23
C ALA A 34 -13.63 -1.13 13.97
N GLU A 35 -14.20 -0.54 15.05
CA GLU A 35 -14.97 0.72 15.05
C GLU A 35 -14.10 1.99 14.94
N HIS A 36 -12.82 1.93 15.31
CA HIS A 36 -11.88 3.04 15.17
C HIS A 36 -10.62 2.57 14.46
N ARG A 37 -10.53 2.88 13.17
CA ARG A 37 -9.39 2.50 12.34
C ARG A 37 -8.49 3.69 12.10
N PRO A 38 -7.17 3.53 12.26
CA PRO A 38 -6.23 4.61 12.00
C PRO A 38 -6.27 5.01 10.52
N THR A 39 -6.05 6.30 10.28
CA THR A 39 -5.94 6.86 8.93
C THR A 39 -4.58 6.54 8.33
N ILE A 40 -4.58 6.00 7.11
CA ILE A 40 -3.36 5.76 6.34
C ILE A 40 -2.72 7.11 6.03
N THR A 41 -1.49 7.31 6.46
CA THR A 41 -0.75 8.57 6.27
C THR A 41 0.12 8.53 5.02
N ARG A 42 0.61 7.35 4.64
CA ARG A 42 1.54 7.16 3.53
C ARG A 42 1.42 5.76 2.95
N ILE A 43 1.62 5.63 1.64
CA ILE A 43 1.77 4.34 0.96
C ILE A 43 3.03 4.45 0.10
N THR A 44 3.94 3.49 0.26
CA THR A 44 5.20 3.47 -0.49
C THR A 44 5.37 2.16 -1.23
N VAL A 45 5.93 2.21 -2.42
CA VAL A 45 6.48 1.05 -3.11
C VAL A 45 7.98 1.03 -2.86
N GLN A 46 8.47 0.02 -2.13
CA GLN A 46 9.86 -0.11 -1.72
C GLN A 46 10.48 -1.32 -2.37
N GLU A 47 11.71 -1.19 -2.87
CA GLU A 47 12.52 -2.35 -3.24
C GLU A 47 13.15 -2.98 -1.99
N ASP A 48 13.42 -4.28 -2.02
CA ASP A 48 14.44 -4.89 -1.16
C ASP A 48 14.25 -4.81 0.36
N LEU A 49 13.03 -4.98 0.87
CA LEU A 49 12.83 -5.18 2.31
C LEU A 49 13.31 -6.59 2.72
N PRO A 50 14.21 -6.74 3.72
CA PRO A 50 14.64 -8.06 4.19
C PRO A 50 13.44 -8.81 4.81
N GLY A 51 13.10 -9.96 4.23
CA GLY A 51 11.98 -10.80 4.66
C GLY A 51 12.10 -12.24 4.16
N LEU A 52 11.17 -13.11 4.59
CA LEU A 52 11.20 -14.56 4.36
C LEU A 52 11.24 -15.00 2.87
N HIS A 53 10.93 -14.06 1.97
CA HIS A 53 11.02 -14.22 0.53
C HIS A 53 11.93 -13.08 0.00
N CYS A 54 13.18 -13.40 -0.28
CA CYS A 54 14.24 -12.45 -0.63
C CYS A 54 13.84 -11.47 -1.76
N ASN A 55 14.25 -10.21 -1.64
CA ASN A 55 14.39 -9.19 -2.69
C ASN A 55 13.18 -8.96 -3.61
N MET A 56 11.98 -8.87 -3.05
CA MET A 56 10.78 -8.48 -3.81
C MET A 56 10.37 -7.05 -3.48
N ARG A 57 9.99 -6.29 -4.52
CA ARG A 57 9.37 -4.98 -4.38
C ARG A 57 8.04 -5.13 -3.63
N ARG A 58 7.77 -4.28 -2.63
CA ARG A 58 6.59 -4.36 -1.76
C ARG A 58 5.84 -3.04 -1.73
N VAL A 59 4.52 -3.12 -1.66
CA VAL A 59 3.67 -2.00 -1.24
C VAL A 59 3.60 -2.02 0.28
N CYS A 60 3.99 -0.93 0.91
CA CYS A 60 3.98 -0.74 2.35
C CYS A 60 2.98 0.36 2.71
N VAL A 61 2.13 0.09 3.71
CA VAL A 61 1.08 1.00 4.19
C VAL A 61 1.47 1.49 5.57
N TRP A 62 1.43 2.81 5.77
CA TRP A 62 1.92 3.45 6.98
C TRP A 62 0.81 4.23 7.70
N VAL A 63 0.89 4.24 9.02
CA VAL A 63 0.11 5.10 9.93
C VAL A 63 1.10 5.85 10.81
N GLY A 64 1.20 7.16 10.59
CA GLY A 64 2.32 7.95 11.11
C GLY A 64 3.63 7.39 10.57
N GLU A 65 4.53 7.02 11.47
CA GLU A 65 5.83 6.39 11.16
C GLU A 65 5.81 4.85 11.23
N ALA A 66 4.68 4.24 11.64
CA ALA A 66 4.58 2.79 11.78
C ALA A 66 4.06 2.13 10.49
N MET A 67 4.77 1.11 10.00
CA MET A 67 4.26 0.23 8.95
C MET A 67 3.20 -0.70 9.53
N VAL A 68 1.98 -0.65 9.00
CA VAL A 68 0.83 -1.40 9.52
C VAL A 68 0.37 -2.53 8.60
N ALA A 69 0.75 -2.47 7.32
CA ALA A 69 0.51 -3.54 6.36
C ALA A 69 1.57 -3.51 5.26
N GLU A 70 1.83 -4.67 4.66
CA GLU A 70 2.64 -4.79 3.46
C GLU A 70 2.13 -5.93 2.57
N ALA A 71 2.36 -5.80 1.27
CA ALA A 71 2.10 -6.86 0.30
C ALA A 71 3.17 -6.87 -0.80
N PRO A 72 3.59 -8.06 -1.29
CA PRO A 72 4.44 -8.15 -2.47
C PRO A 72 3.78 -7.46 -3.67
N VAL A 73 4.52 -6.70 -4.47
CA VAL A 73 3.96 -6.04 -5.67
C VAL A 73 3.34 -7.05 -6.64
N ALA A 74 3.84 -8.29 -6.68
CA ALA A 74 3.28 -9.36 -7.50
C ALA A 74 1.82 -9.72 -7.14
N THR A 75 1.37 -9.42 -5.92
CA THR A 75 -0.02 -9.64 -5.49
C THR A 75 -0.88 -8.38 -5.58
N ILE A 76 -0.32 -7.27 -6.07
CA ILE A 76 -1.03 -6.01 -6.26
C ILE A 76 -1.64 -5.95 -7.64
N LYS A 77 -2.95 -5.73 -7.70
CA LYS A 77 -3.70 -5.60 -8.95
C LYS A 77 -3.43 -4.26 -9.63
N ALA A 78 -3.37 -3.18 -8.85
CA ALA A 78 -3.11 -1.85 -9.37
C ALA A 78 -2.49 -0.94 -8.30
N ILE A 79 -1.64 -0.01 -8.74
CA ILE A 79 -1.04 1.05 -7.94
C ILE A 79 -1.34 2.38 -8.63
N GLY A 80 -1.91 3.32 -7.89
CA GLY A 80 -2.07 4.69 -8.35
C GLY A 80 -1.01 5.60 -7.75
N TYR A 81 -0.28 6.29 -8.60
CA TYR A 81 0.71 7.28 -8.18
C TYR A 81 0.09 8.68 -8.10
N PRO A 82 0.62 9.58 -7.25
CA PRO A 82 0.17 10.97 -7.22
C PRO A 82 0.27 11.61 -8.60
N VAL A 83 -0.83 12.18 -9.08
CA VAL A 83 -0.84 12.94 -10.33
C VAL A 83 -0.12 14.27 -10.08
N PRO A 84 0.91 14.63 -10.87
CA PRO A 84 1.56 15.92 -10.75
C PRO A 84 0.53 17.05 -10.90
N LYS A 85 0.62 18.09 -10.05
CA LYS A 85 -0.24 19.28 -10.18
C LYS A 85 -0.07 19.85 -11.60
N GLY A 86 -1.12 19.71 -12.43
CA GLY A 86 -1.13 20.16 -13.83
C GLY A 86 -1.39 19.07 -14.88
N ALA A 87 -1.41 17.79 -14.50
CA ALA A 87 -1.68 16.68 -15.43
C ALA A 87 -3.18 16.28 -15.53
N ALA A 88 -4.05 16.91 -14.73
CA ALA A 88 -5.50 16.79 -14.89
C ALA A 88 -6.00 18.03 -15.64
N SER A 89 -6.20 17.88 -16.95
CA SER A 89 -6.88 18.83 -17.84
C SER A 89 -8.23 18.28 -18.26
#